data_AF-A0A6J8EKD4-F1
#
_entry.id   AF-A0A6J8EKD4-F1
#
_cell.length_a   1.000
_cell.length_b   1.000
_cell.length_c   1.000
_cell.angle_alpha   90.00
_cell.angle_beta   90.00
_cell.angle_gamma   90.00
#
_symmetry.space_group_name_H-M   'P 1'
#
loop_
_entity.id
_entity.type
_entity.pdbx_description
1 polymer ?
#
loop_
_entity_poly.entity_id
_entity_poly.type
_entity_poly.pdbx_seq_one_letter_code
_entity_poly.pdbx_strand_id
1 'polypeptide(L)'
;MDECVFSDIENTTQEVTSNMHNPIETSPVVRHSTREIKKPCRLQELLKHMSVVRLGAKKNPNNLSWKLYDEQLRLRKSLDPASSWAIVDPELWLLYMADSSGTQNLGVVSSGYNAFSANRNLNRSYEVKLFKAAFSLAYHGVLRIGELAVSNGKSAHIISISDVSWSSFGVLNIRVPSSKTDQLGKPAKIWITGSSLVKNVFIESRQRPDGTNLCLDRLNTEIWWQGKSGMVTSQLRRHIRIMLKYEDPLNLVIHVGANDLGNIKTKDLRENLIQAMTFISKDLPDTKIVWSQMLPRLKWRYSNDSKAMEICRYRVNNAVANYILESGGYYIRYPDISRTENMYKSDGVHLSVIGNNIFINTIQGGIEFFMLKTKCHVFPSTDK
;
A
#
# COMPACT_ATOMS: atom_id res chain seq x y z
N MET A 1 16.36 20.17 -45.40
CA MET A 1 16.27 18.70 -45.47
C MET A 1 17.63 18.28 -45.97
N ASP A 2 18.53 17.98 -45.05
CA ASP A 2 19.92 17.50 -45.22
C ASP A 2 20.29 16.93 -43.84
N GLU A 3 20.44 15.62 -43.67
CA GLU A 3 21.60 14.75 -43.95
C GLU A 3 22.65 14.67 -42.83
N CYS A 4 23.12 13.43 -42.63
CA CYS A 4 24.38 12.99 -42.01
C CYS A 4 24.51 13.01 -40.47
N VAL A 5 25.24 12.12 -39.78
CA VAL A 5 25.77 10.74 -39.94
C VAL A 5 26.60 10.50 -38.65
N PHE A 6 26.60 9.25 -38.15
CA PHE A 6 27.53 8.56 -37.22
C PHE A 6 28.62 9.32 -36.44
N SER A 7 28.79 8.96 -35.16
CA SER A 7 30.00 8.24 -34.71
C SER A 7 29.93 7.73 -33.26
N ASP A 8 30.44 6.51 -33.09
CA ASP A 8 30.83 5.86 -31.85
C ASP A 8 31.96 6.61 -31.13
N ILE A 9 31.95 6.61 -29.79
CA ILE A 9 33.18 6.68 -28.98
C ILE A 9 33.07 5.68 -27.83
N GLU A 10 34.15 4.91 -27.72
CA GLU A 10 34.40 3.75 -26.88
C GLU A 10 34.49 4.02 -25.37
N ASN A 11 34.34 2.91 -24.66
CA ASN A 11 34.77 2.62 -23.30
C ASN A 11 36.02 3.36 -22.81
N THR A 12 35.91 3.94 -21.61
CA THR A 12 37.01 4.00 -20.67
C THR A 12 36.51 3.61 -19.27
N THR A 13 36.79 2.37 -18.89
CA THR A 13 36.85 1.92 -17.50
C THR A 13 37.92 2.71 -16.76
N GLN A 14 37.53 3.40 -15.68
CA GLN A 14 38.42 3.64 -14.56
C GLN A 14 37.67 3.33 -13.27
N GLU A 15 38.18 2.31 -12.57
CA GLU A 15 37.92 2.05 -11.17
C GLU A 15 38.34 3.26 -10.34
N VAL A 16 37.41 3.77 -9.53
CA VAL A 16 37.77 4.43 -8.27
C VAL A 16 36.88 3.84 -7.18
N THR A 17 37.50 2.99 -6.38
CA THR A 17 37.02 2.56 -5.07
C THR A 17 36.90 3.77 -4.14
N SER A 18 35.74 3.99 -3.52
CA SER A 18 35.59 4.10 -2.06
C SER A 18 34.23 4.70 -1.65
N ASN A 19 33.56 3.96 -0.76
CA ASN A 19 32.78 4.44 0.38
C ASN A 19 31.77 5.58 0.18
N MET A 20 30.48 5.23 0.15
CA MET A 20 29.58 5.38 1.31
C MET A 20 28.19 4.82 0.95
N HIS A 21 27.79 3.76 1.66
CA HIS A 21 26.42 3.26 1.70
C HIS A 21 25.52 4.33 2.33
N ASN A 22 24.59 4.89 1.55
CA ASN A 22 23.37 5.49 2.09
C ASN A 22 22.21 4.51 1.87
N PRO A 23 21.46 4.12 2.90
CA PRO A 23 20.32 3.24 2.75
C PRO A 23 19.18 3.99 2.06
N ILE A 24 18.68 3.43 0.97
CA ILE A 24 17.49 3.91 0.27
C ILE A 24 16.28 3.63 1.16
N GLU A 25 15.77 4.67 1.82
CA GLU A 25 14.49 4.68 2.52
C GLU A 25 13.34 4.51 1.51
N THR A 26 12.82 3.31 1.37
CA THR A 26 11.57 3.06 0.64
C THR A 26 10.38 3.44 1.54
N SER A 27 9.99 4.72 1.49
CA SER A 27 8.76 5.22 2.13
C SER A 27 7.50 4.78 1.36
N PRO A 28 6.39 4.45 2.04
CA PRO A 28 5.16 3.96 1.41
C PRO A 28 4.44 5.09 0.63
N VAL A 29 4.00 4.78 -0.59
CA VAL A 29 3.24 5.70 -1.45
C VAL A 29 1.74 5.46 -1.22
N VAL A 30 1.03 6.46 -0.69
CA VAL A 30 -0.44 6.45 -0.58
C VAL A 30 -1.02 7.10 -1.84
N ARG A 31 -1.84 6.37 -2.60
CA ARG A 31 -2.48 6.87 -3.85
C ARG A 31 -3.88 7.42 -3.55
N HIS A 32 -4.12 8.70 -3.90
CA HIS A 32 -5.46 9.29 -3.86
C HIS A 32 -5.74 10.15 -5.11
N SER A 33 -6.80 9.82 -5.85
CA SER A 33 -7.19 10.54 -7.07
C SER A 33 -8.00 11.79 -6.76
N THR A 34 -7.50 12.97 -7.14
CA THR A 34 -8.33 14.16 -7.35
C THR A 34 -7.92 14.84 -8.66
N ARG A 35 -8.86 14.92 -9.61
CA ARG A 35 -8.62 15.47 -10.95
C ARG A 35 -8.60 17.01 -10.91
N GLU A 36 -7.56 17.56 -11.55
CA GLU A 36 -7.36 18.95 -11.96
C GLU A 36 -7.12 20.01 -10.87
N ILE A 37 -5.83 20.30 -10.62
CA ILE A 37 -5.39 21.57 -10.01
C ILE A 37 -4.24 22.10 -10.87
N LYS A 38 -4.55 23.06 -11.76
CA LYS A 38 -3.57 23.82 -12.54
C LYS A 38 -3.01 24.95 -11.67
N LYS A 39 -1.72 24.86 -11.30
CA LYS A 39 -0.85 25.85 -10.61
C LYS A 39 -0.55 25.58 -9.11
N PRO A 40 0.62 24.98 -8.80
CA PRO A 40 1.10 24.70 -7.43
C PRO A 40 1.39 25.94 -6.56
N CYS A 41 1.62 27.11 -7.17
CA CYS A 41 2.20 28.27 -6.47
C CYS A 41 1.31 28.92 -5.41
N ARG A 42 -0.01 28.69 -5.40
CA ARG A 42 -0.94 29.34 -4.45
C ARG A 42 -1.43 28.45 -3.31
N LEU A 43 -1.07 27.17 -3.32
CA LEU A 43 -1.43 26.22 -2.26
C LEU A 43 -0.87 26.66 -0.90
N GLN A 44 0.36 27.19 -0.88
CA GLN A 44 1.03 27.69 0.32
C GLN A 44 0.30 28.87 0.96
N GLU A 45 -0.24 29.76 0.14
CA GLU A 45 -0.97 30.93 0.60
C GLU A 45 -2.28 30.54 1.31
N LEU A 46 -2.98 29.55 0.76
CA LEU A 46 -4.25 29.05 1.30
C LEU A 46 -4.07 28.27 2.60
N LEU A 47 -2.98 27.51 2.75
CA LEU A 47 -2.66 26.83 4.00
C LEU A 47 -2.42 27.84 5.13
N LYS A 48 -1.79 28.98 4.83
CA LYS A 48 -1.60 30.06 5.79
C LYS A 48 -2.92 30.78 6.15
N HIS A 49 -3.84 30.96 5.19
CA HIS A 49 -5.20 31.44 5.49
C HIS A 49 -5.93 30.50 6.47
N MET A 50 -5.89 29.18 6.21
CA MET A 50 -6.56 28.19 7.07
C MET A 50 -6.01 28.19 8.51
N SER A 51 -4.71 28.39 8.70
CA SER A 51 -4.11 28.46 10.04
C SER A 51 -4.57 29.70 10.81
N VAL A 52 -4.74 30.83 10.13
CA VAL A 52 -5.21 32.10 10.68
C VAL A 52 -6.66 32.00 11.15
N VAL A 53 -7.56 31.45 10.32
CA VAL A 53 -8.98 31.24 10.70
C VAL A 53 -9.11 30.32 11.92
N ARG A 54 -8.27 29.28 12.01
CA ARG A 54 -8.25 28.35 13.17
C ARG A 54 -7.69 28.96 14.43
N LEU A 55 -6.64 29.77 14.33
CA LEU A 55 -6.14 30.55 15.47
C LEU A 55 -7.27 31.43 16.02
N GLY A 56 -8.07 31.97 15.10
CA GLY A 56 -9.28 32.68 15.40
C GLY A 56 -10.33 31.89 16.17
N ALA A 57 -10.72 30.73 15.64
CA ALA A 57 -11.67 29.84 16.30
C ALA A 57 -11.20 29.34 17.67
N LYS A 58 -9.87 29.19 17.84
CA LYS A 58 -9.27 28.79 19.11
C LYS A 58 -9.28 29.92 20.14
N LYS A 59 -9.04 31.17 19.72
CA LYS A 59 -9.08 32.34 20.60
C LYS A 59 -10.50 32.68 21.05
N ASN A 60 -11.48 32.48 20.17
CA ASN A 60 -12.89 32.79 20.41
C ASN A 60 -13.77 31.55 20.23
N PRO A 61 -13.67 30.52 21.10
CA PRO A 61 -14.37 29.25 20.92
C PRO A 61 -15.90 29.38 21.00
N ASN A 62 -16.40 30.38 21.72
CA ASN A 62 -17.84 30.62 21.91
C ASN A 62 -18.39 31.73 21.01
N ASN A 63 -17.54 32.40 20.22
CA ASN A 63 -17.95 33.50 19.36
C ASN A 63 -17.55 33.20 17.92
N LEU A 64 -18.54 33.17 17.01
CA LEU A 64 -18.35 32.88 15.58
C LEU A 64 -17.66 34.03 14.82
N SER A 65 -17.05 35.00 15.49
CA SER A 65 -16.36 36.12 14.85
C SER A 65 -15.24 35.67 13.90
N TRP A 66 -14.61 34.52 14.16
CA TRP A 66 -13.66 33.89 13.24
C TRP A 66 -14.29 33.51 11.89
N LYS A 67 -15.58 33.15 11.90
CA LYS A 67 -16.35 32.82 10.70
C LYS A 67 -16.67 34.09 9.91
N LEU A 68 -17.04 35.18 10.59
CA LEU A 68 -17.26 36.48 9.96
C LEU A 68 -15.97 37.05 9.36
N TYR A 69 -14.84 36.93 10.07
CA TYR A 69 -13.52 37.26 9.55
C TYR A 69 -13.22 36.48 8.26
N ASP A 70 -13.42 35.15 8.28
CA ASP A 70 -13.15 34.30 7.12
C ASP A 70 -14.07 34.63 5.93
N GLU A 71 -15.35 34.88 6.17
CA GLU A 71 -16.29 35.31 5.13
C GLU A 71 -15.87 36.65 4.51
N GLN A 72 -15.54 37.63 5.33
CA GLN A 72 -15.14 38.97 4.86
C GLN A 72 -13.77 38.96 4.16
N LEU A 73 -12.83 38.14 4.62
CA LEU A 73 -11.54 37.99 3.97
C LEU A 73 -11.71 37.33 2.60
N ARG A 74 -12.54 36.28 2.50
CA ARG A 74 -12.88 35.65 1.22
C ARG A 74 -13.58 36.62 0.26
N LEU A 75 -14.43 37.52 0.76
CA LEU A 75 -15.03 38.59 -0.04
C LEU A 75 -13.96 39.59 -0.54
N ARG A 76 -13.03 40.05 0.30
CA ARG A 76 -11.91 40.91 -0.13
C ARG A 76 -11.01 40.21 -1.17
N LYS A 77 -10.71 38.91 -0.97
CA LYS A 77 -9.95 38.10 -1.94
C LYS A 77 -10.68 37.89 -3.26
N SER A 78 -12.01 37.93 -3.26
CA SER A 78 -12.78 37.87 -4.50
C SER A 78 -12.69 39.16 -5.33
N LEU A 79 -12.44 40.30 -4.67
CA LEU A 79 -12.27 41.62 -5.33
C LEU A 79 -10.84 41.81 -5.84
N ASP A 80 -9.85 41.26 -5.16
CA ASP A 80 -8.45 41.21 -5.63
C ASP A 80 -7.91 39.77 -5.59
N PRO A 81 -8.18 38.97 -6.63
CA PRO A 81 -7.69 37.59 -6.71
C PRO A 81 -6.17 37.49 -6.85
N ALA A 82 -5.46 38.57 -7.19
CA ALA A 82 -3.99 38.56 -7.27
C ALA A 82 -3.35 38.68 -5.88
N SER A 83 -4.09 39.20 -4.89
CA SER A 83 -3.61 39.30 -3.51
C SER A 83 -3.33 37.93 -2.88
N SER A 84 -2.25 37.85 -2.12
CA SER A 84 -1.81 36.60 -1.48
C SER A 84 -2.76 36.17 -0.34
N TRP A 85 -3.20 34.92 -0.36
CA TRP A 85 -3.95 34.32 0.77
C TRP A 85 -3.12 34.18 2.05
N ALA A 86 -1.80 34.33 1.95
CA ALA A 86 -0.87 34.27 3.07
C ALA A 86 -0.81 35.55 3.90
N ILE A 87 -1.44 36.63 3.45
CA ILE A 87 -1.46 37.92 4.14
C ILE A 87 -2.70 37.99 5.03
N VAL A 88 -2.47 38.13 6.34
CA VAL A 88 -3.52 38.45 7.30
C VAL A 88 -3.92 39.89 7.09
N ASP A 89 -5.22 40.15 6.98
CA ASP A 89 -5.74 41.50 6.91
C ASP A 89 -5.81 42.06 8.33
N PRO A 90 -4.93 43.01 8.72
CA PRO A 90 -4.82 43.44 10.11
C PRO A 90 -6.06 44.20 10.58
N GLU A 91 -6.72 44.96 9.71
CA GLU A 91 -7.94 45.69 10.04
C GLU A 91 -9.11 44.73 10.26
N LEU A 92 -9.28 43.78 9.35
CA LEU A 92 -10.32 42.75 9.44
C LEU A 92 -10.10 41.87 10.67
N TRP A 93 -8.84 41.53 10.94
CA TRP A 93 -8.48 40.73 12.10
C TRP A 93 -8.77 41.48 13.40
N LEU A 94 -8.43 42.76 13.51
CA LEU A 94 -8.76 43.56 14.69
C LEU A 94 -10.28 43.71 14.87
N LEU A 95 -11.02 43.93 13.78
CA LEU A 95 -12.47 44.14 13.81
C LEU A 95 -13.25 42.92 14.30
N TYR A 96 -12.83 41.72 13.90
CA TYR A 96 -13.55 40.49 14.20
C TYR A 96 -12.88 39.63 15.28
N MET A 97 -11.59 39.80 15.57
CA MET A 97 -10.82 38.85 16.38
C MET A 97 -10.28 39.42 17.69
N ALA A 98 -10.46 40.73 17.94
CA ALA A 98 -10.14 41.34 19.23
C ALA A 98 -11.17 40.93 20.30
N ASP A 99 -10.69 40.47 21.44
CA ASP A 99 -11.51 40.07 22.59
C ASP A 99 -12.35 41.25 23.09
N SER A 100 -13.68 41.07 23.13
CA SER A 100 -14.62 42.02 23.72
C SER A 100 -14.71 41.84 25.25
N SER A 101 -13.58 41.78 25.95
CA SER A 101 -13.54 41.70 27.41
C SER A 101 -13.21 43.08 28.01
N GLY A 102 -14.18 43.98 27.90
CA GLY A 102 -14.19 45.29 28.54
C GLY A 102 -15.55 45.95 28.38
N THR A 103 -16.37 45.87 29.44
CA THR A 103 -17.69 46.52 29.58
C THR A 103 -17.72 47.97 29.09
N GLN A 104 -18.71 48.35 28.27
CA GLN A 104 -19.75 49.33 28.59
C GLN A 104 -20.72 49.54 27.41
N ASN A 105 -21.98 49.86 27.75
CA ASN A 105 -23.03 50.33 26.85
C ASN A 105 -22.51 51.38 25.86
N LEU A 106 -22.71 51.14 24.56
CA LEU A 106 -22.92 52.21 23.58
C LEU A 106 -24.06 51.75 22.67
N GLY A 107 -25.13 52.54 22.69
CA GLY A 107 -26.38 52.25 22.01
C GLY A 107 -26.26 52.22 20.49
N VAL A 108 -27.37 51.78 19.90
CA VAL A 108 -27.81 52.02 18.51
C VAL A 108 -26.83 52.81 17.65
N VAL A 109 -26.12 52.12 16.76
CA VAL A 109 -25.81 52.66 15.43
C VAL A 109 -26.44 51.73 14.41
N SER A 110 -27.70 52.04 14.10
CA SER A 110 -28.22 51.83 12.76
C SER A 110 -27.44 52.73 11.82
N SER A 111 -26.64 52.16 10.92
CA SER A 111 -26.31 52.78 9.65
C SER A 111 -25.80 51.72 8.69
N GLY A 112 -26.43 51.64 7.53
CA GLY A 112 -26.30 50.55 6.59
C GLY A 112 -24.89 50.39 6.02
N TYR A 113 -24.56 49.14 5.72
CA TYR A 113 -23.79 48.84 4.52
C TYR A 113 -24.55 47.80 3.72
N ASN A 114 -24.85 48.22 2.50
CA ASN A 114 -25.60 47.53 1.48
C ASN A 114 -25.21 46.05 1.38
N ALA A 115 -26.24 45.21 1.31
CA ALA A 115 -26.13 43.90 0.72
C ALA A 115 -25.49 44.03 -0.67
N PHE A 116 -24.22 43.65 -0.79
CA PHE A 116 -23.56 43.52 -2.08
C PHE A 116 -24.09 42.27 -2.78
N SER A 117 -25.19 42.47 -3.49
CA SER A 117 -25.52 41.72 -4.69
C SER A 117 -24.39 41.98 -5.71
N ALA A 118 -23.52 40.99 -5.92
CA ALA A 118 -22.59 40.99 -7.05
C ALA A 118 -22.35 39.57 -7.57
N ASN A 119 -22.94 39.32 -8.73
CA ASN A 119 -22.53 38.41 -9.80
C ASN A 119 -22.16 36.95 -9.49
N ARG A 120 -23.13 36.09 -9.82
CA ARG A 120 -22.90 34.72 -10.31
C ARG A 120 -22.05 34.80 -11.58
N ASN A 121 -20.76 34.44 -11.50
CA ASN A 121 -19.95 33.80 -12.56
C ASN A 121 -18.44 33.91 -12.26
N LEU A 122 -18.02 33.37 -11.12
CA LEU A 122 -16.59 33.18 -10.81
C LEU A 122 -16.33 31.67 -10.69
N ASN A 123 -15.19 31.24 -11.21
CA ASN A 123 -14.83 29.86 -11.55
C ASN A 123 -14.68 28.95 -10.30
N ARG A 124 -15.79 28.70 -9.60
CA ARG A 124 -15.95 27.92 -8.36
C ARG A 124 -15.32 26.53 -8.41
N SER A 125 -15.10 25.98 -9.60
CA SER A 125 -14.59 24.62 -9.80
C SER A 125 -13.19 24.44 -9.20
N TYR A 126 -12.28 25.39 -9.42
CA TYR A 126 -10.89 25.23 -8.99
C TYR A 126 -10.72 25.31 -7.47
N GLU A 127 -11.23 26.36 -6.83
CA GLU A 127 -11.07 26.57 -5.39
C GLU A 127 -11.83 25.52 -4.57
N VAL A 128 -13.01 25.09 -5.05
CA VAL A 128 -13.76 23.98 -4.43
C VAL A 128 -13.02 22.65 -4.62
N LYS A 129 -12.41 22.39 -5.80
CA LYS A 129 -11.57 21.19 -6.02
C LYS A 129 -10.33 21.21 -5.15
N LEU A 130 -9.67 22.36 -5.02
CA LEU A 130 -8.47 22.55 -4.21
C LEU A 130 -8.76 22.40 -2.71
N PHE A 131 -9.84 23.00 -2.22
CA PHE A 131 -10.30 22.82 -0.85
C PHE A 131 -10.70 21.38 -0.58
N LYS A 132 -11.44 20.72 -1.49
CA LYS A 132 -11.77 19.30 -1.38
C LYS A 132 -10.51 18.43 -1.37
N ALA A 133 -9.51 18.72 -2.20
CA ALA A 133 -8.25 17.98 -2.21
C ALA A 133 -7.47 18.17 -0.89
N ALA A 134 -7.34 19.40 -0.41
CA ALA A 134 -6.65 19.72 0.85
C ALA A 134 -7.39 19.13 2.06
N PHE A 135 -8.72 19.21 2.08
CA PHE A 135 -9.56 18.61 3.12
C PHE A 135 -9.49 17.09 3.08
N SER A 136 -9.61 16.46 1.91
CA SER A 136 -9.46 15.01 1.76
C SER A 136 -8.06 14.53 2.15
N LEU A 137 -7.02 15.30 1.84
CA LEU A 137 -5.65 14.98 2.27
C LEU A 137 -5.49 15.12 3.79
N ALA A 138 -6.07 16.15 4.40
CA ALA A 138 -6.05 16.31 5.85
C ALA A 138 -6.90 15.25 6.58
N TYR A 139 -8.03 14.86 5.99
CA TYR A 139 -8.99 13.91 6.54
C TYR A 139 -8.55 12.45 6.37
N HIS A 140 -8.07 12.07 5.17
CA HIS A 140 -7.62 10.70 4.87
C HIS A 140 -6.12 10.48 5.07
N GLY A 141 -5.28 11.51 4.95
CA GLY A 141 -3.83 11.42 5.16
C GLY A 141 -3.41 11.40 6.62
N VAL A 142 -4.36 11.59 7.55
CA VAL A 142 -4.15 11.48 9.00
C VAL A 142 -2.95 12.32 9.49
N LEU A 143 -2.83 13.54 8.96
CA LEU A 143 -1.78 14.50 9.34
C LEU A 143 -2.27 15.38 10.49
N ARG A 144 -1.44 15.64 11.49
CA ARG A 144 -1.69 16.77 12.40
C ARG A 144 -1.40 18.07 11.65
N ILE A 145 -2.12 19.16 11.94
CA ILE A 145 -1.99 20.46 11.24
C ILE A 145 -0.56 21.03 11.24
N GLY A 146 0.30 20.63 12.20
CA GLY A 146 1.71 21.01 12.22
C GLY A 146 2.60 20.31 11.18
N GLU A 147 2.08 19.34 10.43
CA GLU A 147 2.80 18.56 9.41
C GLU A 147 2.49 19.05 7.98
N LEU A 148 1.45 19.88 7.86
CA LEU A 148 1.23 20.77 6.71
C LEU A 148 1.90 22.13 6.97
N ALA A 149 3.13 22.09 7.49
CA ALA A 149 3.94 23.27 7.71
C ALA A 149 5.00 23.38 6.63
N VAL A 150 5.15 24.56 6.04
CA VAL A 150 6.34 24.88 5.25
C VAL A 150 7.44 25.19 6.25
N SER A 151 8.48 24.35 6.34
CA SER A 151 9.70 24.75 7.03
C SER A 151 10.75 25.17 6.01
N ASN A 152 11.53 26.20 6.32
CA ASN A 152 12.69 26.62 5.52
C ASN A 152 13.89 25.66 5.71
N GLY A 153 13.65 24.39 6.07
CA GLY A 153 14.67 23.39 6.36
C GLY A 153 14.23 21.96 6.03
N LYS A 154 15.21 21.05 5.99
CA LYS A 154 14.99 19.61 5.80
C LYS A 154 14.50 18.99 7.11
N SER A 155 13.19 19.02 7.37
CA SER A 155 12.57 18.19 8.41
C SER A 155 11.97 16.96 7.75
N ALA A 156 12.33 15.77 8.23
CA ALA A 156 11.88 14.48 7.69
C ALA A 156 10.35 14.23 7.80
N HIS A 157 9.60 15.15 8.42
CA HIS A 157 8.19 14.99 8.75
C HIS A 157 7.24 15.86 7.93
N ILE A 158 7.75 16.56 6.90
CA ILE A 158 6.99 17.54 6.11
C ILE A 158 6.88 17.05 4.65
N ILE A 159 5.68 17.10 4.09
CA ILE A 159 5.45 16.78 2.66
C ILE A 159 6.08 17.87 1.80
N SER A 160 7.04 17.47 0.97
CA SER A 160 7.76 18.35 0.04
C SER A 160 7.13 18.32 -1.36
N ILE A 161 7.52 19.25 -2.24
CA ILE A 161 7.04 19.23 -3.64
C ILE A 161 7.51 17.97 -4.40
N SER A 162 8.67 17.42 -4.04
CA SER A 162 9.19 16.16 -4.56
C SER A 162 8.38 14.94 -4.16
N ASP A 163 7.56 15.05 -3.10
CA ASP A 163 6.67 13.98 -2.67
C ASP A 163 5.36 13.94 -3.47
N VAL A 164 5.12 14.93 -4.33
CA VAL A 164 3.92 15.04 -5.15
C VAL A 164 4.27 14.74 -6.61
N SER A 165 3.69 13.68 -7.17
CA SER A 165 3.90 13.27 -8.56
C SER A 165 2.59 13.00 -9.29
N TRP A 166 2.60 13.08 -10.61
CA TRP A 166 1.47 12.73 -11.45
C TRP A 166 1.69 11.36 -12.08
N SER A 167 0.68 10.49 -12.01
CA SER A 167 0.69 9.25 -12.81
C SER A 167 0.26 9.54 -14.25
N SER A 168 0.66 8.64 -15.16
CA SER A 168 0.25 8.62 -16.57
C SER A 168 -1.27 8.53 -16.79
N PHE A 169 -2.06 8.26 -15.73
CA PHE A 169 -3.52 8.16 -15.78
C PHE A 169 -4.24 9.34 -15.10
N GLY A 170 -3.53 10.46 -14.85
CA GLY A 170 -4.12 11.66 -14.25
C GLY A 170 -4.46 11.51 -12.77
N VAL A 171 -3.75 10.62 -12.07
CA VAL A 171 -3.85 10.45 -10.61
C VAL A 171 -2.72 11.24 -9.96
N LEU A 172 -3.06 12.09 -8.99
CA LEU A 172 -2.09 12.76 -8.14
C LEU A 172 -1.59 11.76 -7.08
N ASN A 173 -0.30 11.47 -7.07
CA ASN A 173 0.32 10.65 -6.04
C ASN A 173 0.99 11.59 -5.03
N ILE A 174 0.68 11.42 -3.75
CA ILE A 174 1.29 12.17 -2.67
C ILE A 174 1.97 11.16 -1.74
N ARG A 175 3.29 11.22 -1.66
CA ARG A 175 4.08 10.44 -0.70
C ARG A 175 4.03 11.17 0.65
N VAL A 176 3.77 10.42 1.72
CA VAL A 176 3.80 10.93 3.09
C VAL A 176 5.02 10.33 3.76
N PRO A 177 6.09 11.12 4.04
CA PRO A 177 7.35 10.59 4.57
C PRO A 177 7.21 9.94 5.95
N SER A 178 6.34 10.48 6.83
CA SER A 178 6.02 9.88 8.12
C SER A 178 4.62 10.29 8.58
N SER A 179 3.78 9.33 9.01
CA SER A 179 2.50 9.62 9.67
C SER A 179 2.64 9.50 11.20
N LYS A 180 2.16 10.48 11.97
CA LYS A 180 2.18 10.42 13.45
C LYS A 180 1.02 9.68 14.09
N THR A 181 -0.03 9.39 13.32
CA THR A 181 -1.22 8.64 13.75
C THR A 181 -1.24 7.22 13.19
N ASP A 182 -0.51 6.99 12.09
CA ASP A 182 -0.20 5.68 11.55
C ASP A 182 1.32 5.44 11.70
N GLN A 183 1.77 5.32 12.96
CA GLN A 183 3.20 5.15 13.26
C GLN A 183 3.77 3.81 12.78
N LEU A 184 2.89 2.85 12.48
CA LEU A 184 3.28 1.57 11.90
C LEU A 184 3.22 1.60 10.36
N GLY A 185 2.43 2.50 9.76
CA GLY A 185 2.11 2.53 8.34
C GLY A 185 0.95 1.58 8.01
N LYS A 186 0.43 1.64 6.78
CA LYS A 186 -0.51 0.62 6.29
C LYS A 186 0.12 -0.76 6.45
N PRO A 187 -0.62 -1.76 6.97
CA PRO A 187 -0.07 -3.08 7.15
C PRO A 187 0.40 -3.67 5.82
N ALA A 188 1.54 -4.35 5.86
CA ALA A 188 2.03 -5.13 4.74
C ALA A 188 0.99 -6.21 4.37
N LYS A 189 0.41 -6.10 3.18
CA LYS A 189 -0.59 -7.07 2.69
C LYS A 189 0.10 -8.34 2.21
N ILE A 190 -0.25 -9.47 2.83
CA ILE A 190 0.25 -10.79 2.44
C ILE A 190 -0.92 -11.59 1.89
N TRP A 191 -0.84 -12.02 0.65
CA TRP A 191 -1.86 -12.86 0.06
C TRP A 191 -1.45 -14.31 0.16
N ILE A 192 -2.38 -15.17 0.57
CA ILE A 192 -2.18 -16.62 0.55
C ILE A 192 -3.25 -17.23 -0.35
N THR A 193 -2.82 -17.67 -1.53
CA THR A 193 -3.71 -18.28 -2.52
C THR A 193 -3.39 -19.75 -2.75
N GLY A 194 -4.44 -20.56 -2.95
CA GLY A 194 -4.25 -21.97 -3.23
C GLY A 194 -5.53 -22.76 -3.37
N SER A 195 -5.40 -24.08 -3.28
CA SER A 195 -6.51 -25.01 -3.49
C SER A 195 -7.38 -25.23 -2.24
N SER A 196 -7.96 -26.43 -2.08
CA SER A 196 -8.73 -26.79 -0.89
C SER A 196 -7.91 -26.77 0.39
N LEU A 197 -6.59 -27.00 0.33
CA LEU A 197 -5.74 -26.95 1.51
C LEU A 197 -5.74 -25.54 2.13
N VAL A 198 -5.48 -24.50 1.34
CA VAL A 198 -5.51 -23.10 1.81
C VAL A 198 -6.89 -22.73 2.34
N LYS A 199 -7.96 -23.19 1.68
CA LYS A 199 -9.34 -22.98 2.16
C LYS A 199 -9.57 -23.59 3.53
N ASN A 200 -9.15 -24.84 3.73
CA ASN A 200 -9.34 -25.57 4.99
C ASN A 200 -8.51 -24.93 6.11
N VAL A 201 -7.25 -24.61 5.83
CA VAL A 201 -6.33 -23.97 6.76
C VAL A 201 -6.84 -22.61 7.20
N PHE A 202 -7.44 -21.82 6.31
CA PHE A 202 -8.10 -20.56 6.69
C PHE A 202 -9.27 -20.79 7.66
N ILE A 203 -10.09 -21.81 7.43
CA ILE A 203 -11.20 -22.13 8.34
C ILE A 203 -10.66 -22.54 9.72
N GLU A 204 -9.58 -23.32 9.74
CA GLU A 204 -8.94 -23.75 10.99
C GLU A 204 -8.23 -22.62 11.72
N SER A 205 -7.61 -21.65 11.00
CA SER A 205 -6.98 -20.50 11.64
C SER A 205 -7.97 -19.59 12.37
N ARG A 206 -9.25 -19.56 11.97
CA ARG A 206 -10.31 -18.86 12.73
C ARG A 206 -10.54 -19.42 14.13
N GLN A 207 -10.18 -20.68 14.37
CA GLN A 207 -10.36 -21.35 15.66
C GLN A 207 -9.10 -21.25 16.54
N ARG A 208 -8.01 -20.68 16.02
CA ARG A 208 -6.76 -20.53 16.77
C ARG A 208 -6.81 -19.26 17.62
N PRO A 209 -6.12 -19.23 18.78
CA PRO A 209 -5.95 -18.00 19.57
C PRO A 209 -5.35 -16.85 18.76
N ASP A 210 -4.43 -17.17 17.84
CA ASP A 210 -3.74 -16.22 16.95
C ASP A 210 -4.63 -15.68 15.81
N GLY A 211 -5.85 -16.19 15.70
CA GLY A 211 -6.81 -15.85 14.64
C GLY A 211 -6.31 -16.11 13.23
N THR A 212 -7.02 -15.52 12.26
CA THR A 212 -6.69 -15.68 10.83
C THR A 212 -5.45 -14.93 10.40
N ASN A 213 -4.96 -13.98 11.22
CA ASN A 213 -3.75 -13.23 10.91
C ASN A 213 -2.48 -13.88 11.48
N LEU A 214 -2.60 -15.04 12.14
CA LEU A 214 -1.49 -15.83 12.66
C LEU A 214 -0.56 -15.01 13.58
N CYS A 215 -1.12 -14.09 14.38
CA CYS A 215 -0.35 -13.20 15.26
C CYS A 215 0.74 -12.38 14.54
N LEU A 216 0.55 -12.11 13.23
CA LEU A 216 1.46 -11.27 12.43
C LEU A 216 1.12 -9.78 12.50
N ASP A 217 0.08 -9.39 13.24
CA ASP A 217 -0.26 -7.99 13.55
C ASP A 217 0.92 -7.25 14.19
N ARG A 218 1.73 -7.96 15.00
CA ARG A 218 2.95 -7.41 15.64
C ARG A 218 4.03 -6.99 14.65
N LEU A 219 3.97 -7.47 13.40
CA LEU A 219 4.87 -7.09 12.31
C LEU A 219 4.20 -6.07 11.37
N ASN A 220 3.11 -5.44 11.82
CA ASN A 220 2.25 -4.59 10.99
C ASN A 220 1.91 -5.24 9.64
N THR A 221 1.41 -6.48 9.70
CA THR A 221 1.14 -7.32 8.54
C THR A 221 -0.29 -7.80 8.58
N GLU A 222 -0.95 -7.90 7.43
CA GLU A 222 -2.31 -8.40 7.30
C GLU A 222 -2.41 -9.47 6.22
N ILE A 223 -2.97 -10.63 6.57
CA ILE A 223 -3.12 -11.77 5.67
C ILE A 223 -4.49 -11.78 5.00
N TRP A 224 -4.50 -11.86 3.68
CA TRP A 224 -5.69 -12.17 2.89
C TRP A 224 -5.64 -13.59 2.33
N TRP A 225 -6.53 -14.45 2.83
CA TRP A 225 -6.66 -15.84 2.40
C TRP A 225 -7.61 -15.98 1.20
N GLN A 226 -7.16 -16.68 0.15
CA GLN A 226 -7.96 -17.01 -1.02
C GLN A 226 -7.75 -18.48 -1.45
N GLY A 227 -8.46 -19.37 -0.77
CA GLY A 227 -8.49 -20.80 -1.10
C GLY A 227 -9.68 -21.18 -1.99
N LYS A 228 -9.42 -21.81 -3.14
CA LYS A 228 -10.44 -22.32 -4.06
C LYS A 228 -10.36 -23.84 -4.19
N SER A 229 -11.39 -24.55 -3.76
CA SER A 229 -11.46 -26.02 -3.85
C SER A 229 -11.18 -26.52 -5.27
N GLY A 230 -10.31 -27.53 -5.39
CA GLY A 230 -9.96 -28.13 -6.69
C GLY A 230 -9.20 -27.22 -7.65
N MET A 231 -8.71 -26.06 -7.21
CA MET A 231 -7.94 -25.16 -8.08
C MET A 231 -6.74 -25.89 -8.68
N VAL A 232 -6.63 -25.76 -10.00
CA VAL A 232 -5.54 -26.26 -10.84
C VAL A 232 -4.74 -25.08 -11.39
N THR A 233 -3.54 -25.35 -11.90
CA THR A 233 -2.56 -24.34 -12.30
C THR A 233 -3.10 -23.39 -13.37
N SER A 234 -3.87 -23.90 -14.34
CA SER A 234 -4.45 -23.08 -15.42
C SER A 234 -5.41 -21.99 -14.93
N GLN A 235 -5.96 -22.12 -13.71
CA GLN A 235 -6.88 -21.15 -13.12
C GLN A 235 -6.17 -20.05 -12.32
N LEU A 236 -4.89 -20.24 -11.96
CA LEU A 236 -4.14 -19.36 -11.05
C LEU A 236 -4.11 -17.91 -11.55
N ARG A 237 -3.71 -17.69 -12.80
CA ARG A 237 -3.56 -16.35 -13.38
C ARG A 237 -4.87 -15.56 -13.35
N ARG A 238 -5.99 -16.20 -13.74
CA ARG A 238 -7.31 -15.58 -13.71
C ARG A 238 -7.71 -15.25 -12.28
N HIS A 239 -7.44 -16.14 -11.34
CA HIS A 239 -7.78 -15.95 -9.93
C HIS A 239 -7.05 -14.73 -9.32
N ILE A 240 -5.73 -14.63 -9.53
CA ILE A 240 -4.94 -13.48 -9.07
C ILE A 240 -5.44 -12.18 -9.71
N ARG A 241 -5.70 -12.16 -11.02
CA ARG A 241 -6.24 -10.97 -11.71
C ARG A 241 -7.57 -10.46 -11.16
N ILE A 242 -8.39 -11.36 -10.61
CA ILE A 242 -9.64 -10.95 -9.95
C ILE A 242 -9.33 -10.30 -8.59
N MET A 243 -8.38 -10.85 -7.83
CA MET A 243 -7.96 -10.28 -6.55
C MET A 243 -7.31 -8.90 -6.71
N LEU A 244 -6.52 -8.70 -7.78
CA LEU A 244 -5.88 -7.41 -8.11
C LEU A 244 -6.85 -6.26 -8.41
N LYS A 245 -8.16 -6.53 -8.48
CA LYS A 245 -9.17 -5.46 -8.56
C LYS A 245 -9.36 -4.71 -7.23
N TYR A 246 -8.88 -5.27 -6.12
CA TYR A 246 -9.10 -4.76 -4.78
C TYR A 246 -7.87 -4.06 -4.21
N GLU A 247 -6.71 -4.72 -4.22
CA GLU A 247 -5.43 -4.19 -3.74
C GLU A 247 -4.25 -4.98 -4.33
N ASP A 248 -3.02 -4.51 -4.12
CA ASP A 248 -1.79 -5.21 -4.49
C ASP A 248 -1.10 -5.76 -3.23
N PRO A 249 -0.60 -7.00 -3.22
CA PRO A 249 0.13 -7.55 -2.07
C PRO A 249 1.61 -7.14 -2.04
N LEU A 250 2.19 -7.04 -0.83
CA LEU A 250 3.63 -7.02 -0.65
C LEU A 250 4.23 -8.39 -0.96
N ASN A 251 3.68 -9.45 -0.37
CA ASN A 251 4.08 -10.83 -0.65
C ASN A 251 2.87 -11.66 -1.11
N LEU A 252 3.07 -12.49 -2.12
CA LEU A 252 2.06 -13.39 -2.65
C LEU A 252 2.51 -14.86 -2.46
N VAL A 253 1.94 -15.52 -1.47
CA VAL A 253 2.13 -16.94 -1.20
C VAL A 253 1.22 -17.78 -2.09
N ILE A 254 1.83 -18.65 -2.90
CA ILE A 254 1.11 -19.49 -3.87
C ILE A 254 1.28 -20.97 -3.49
N HIS A 255 0.16 -21.64 -3.24
CA HIS A 255 0.08 -23.08 -2.96
C HIS A 255 -0.83 -23.80 -3.97
N VAL A 256 -0.29 -24.26 -5.10
CA VAL A 256 -1.05 -24.88 -6.19
C VAL A 256 -0.23 -25.98 -6.89
N GLY A 257 -0.83 -26.70 -7.84
CA GLY A 257 -0.14 -27.69 -8.69
C GLY A 257 -0.42 -29.14 -8.31
N ALA A 258 -0.69 -29.43 -7.04
CA ALA A 258 -0.92 -30.80 -6.58
C ALA A 258 -2.19 -31.45 -7.18
N ASN A 259 -3.14 -30.65 -7.69
CA ASN A 259 -4.33 -31.15 -8.37
C ASN A 259 -4.10 -31.44 -9.86
N ASP A 260 -3.00 -30.94 -10.43
CA ASP A 260 -2.63 -31.17 -11.83
C ASP A 260 -1.77 -32.44 -11.98
N LEU A 261 -1.06 -32.83 -10.92
CA LEU A 261 -0.16 -33.99 -10.91
C LEU A 261 -0.91 -35.28 -11.31
N GLY A 262 -0.39 -35.95 -12.34
CA GLY A 262 -0.93 -37.20 -12.89
C GLY A 262 -2.03 -36.98 -13.92
N ASN A 263 -2.66 -35.81 -13.95
CA ASN A 263 -3.60 -35.42 -14.99
C ASN A 263 -2.88 -34.94 -16.26
N ILE A 264 -1.77 -34.22 -16.08
CA ILE A 264 -0.91 -33.74 -17.16
C ILE A 264 0.52 -34.22 -16.95
N LYS A 265 1.34 -34.19 -18.01
CA LYS A 265 2.75 -34.59 -17.91
C LYS A 265 3.49 -33.65 -16.95
N THR A 266 4.38 -34.22 -16.15
CA THR A 266 5.20 -33.49 -15.16
C THR A 266 5.98 -32.34 -15.79
N LYS A 267 6.48 -32.52 -17.02
CA LYS A 267 7.15 -31.47 -17.80
C LYS A 267 6.22 -30.29 -18.07
N ASP A 268 5.01 -30.57 -18.57
CA ASP A 268 4.03 -29.56 -18.93
C ASP A 268 3.53 -28.81 -17.68
N LEU A 269 3.31 -29.51 -16.55
CA LEU A 269 2.95 -28.86 -15.29
C LEU A 269 4.03 -27.88 -14.83
N ARG A 270 5.30 -28.30 -14.87
CA ARG A 270 6.43 -27.44 -14.53
C ARG A 270 6.46 -26.19 -15.41
N GLU A 271 6.36 -26.37 -16.72
CA GLU A 271 6.41 -25.26 -17.69
C GLU A 271 5.22 -24.31 -17.50
N ASN A 272 4.02 -24.83 -17.28
CA ASN A 272 2.82 -24.04 -17.00
C ASN A 272 2.95 -23.23 -15.70
N LEU A 273 3.50 -23.83 -14.63
CA LEU A 273 3.74 -23.12 -13.37
C LEU A 273 4.77 -22.01 -13.54
N ILE A 274 5.92 -22.31 -14.16
CA ILE A 274 6.96 -21.28 -14.40
C ILE A 274 6.40 -20.14 -15.24
N GLN A 275 5.71 -20.43 -16.34
CA GLN A 275 5.08 -19.40 -17.17
C GLN A 275 4.07 -18.56 -16.37
N ALA A 276 3.23 -19.20 -15.55
CA ALA A 276 2.29 -18.49 -14.69
C ALA A 276 3.02 -17.54 -13.73
N MET A 277 4.09 -18.00 -13.08
CA MET A 277 4.91 -17.17 -12.18
C MET A 277 5.56 -16.01 -12.93
N THR A 278 6.11 -16.25 -14.13
CA THR A 278 6.66 -15.19 -14.98
C THR A 278 5.62 -14.11 -15.31
N PHE A 279 4.38 -14.50 -15.62
CA PHE A 279 3.31 -13.54 -15.87
C PHE A 279 2.92 -12.77 -14.61
N ILE A 280 2.86 -13.44 -13.46
CA ILE A 280 2.52 -12.79 -12.18
C ILE A 280 3.61 -11.79 -11.79
N SER A 281 4.89 -12.13 -11.89
CA SER A 281 6.00 -11.21 -11.61
C SER A 281 6.00 -9.99 -12.52
N LYS A 282 5.57 -10.14 -13.78
CA LYS A 282 5.41 -9.02 -14.72
C LYS A 282 4.22 -8.13 -14.38
N ASP A 283 3.08 -8.73 -14.04
CA ASP A 283 1.87 -8.00 -13.65
C ASP A 283 2.06 -7.32 -12.25
N LEU A 284 3.01 -7.79 -11.43
CA LEU A 284 3.29 -7.33 -10.05
C LEU A 284 4.80 -7.19 -9.76
N PRO A 285 5.49 -6.17 -10.31
CA PRO A 285 6.95 -6.04 -10.20
C PRO A 285 7.44 -5.78 -8.78
N ASP A 286 6.62 -5.16 -7.92
CA ASP A 286 6.97 -4.82 -6.54
C ASP A 286 6.59 -5.91 -5.52
N THR A 287 5.88 -6.96 -5.96
CA THR A 287 5.43 -8.07 -5.09
C THR A 287 6.48 -9.17 -5.05
N LYS A 288 6.81 -9.65 -3.85
CA LYS A 288 7.61 -10.88 -3.71
C LYS A 288 6.73 -12.11 -3.80
N ILE A 289 7.00 -12.96 -4.80
CA ILE A 289 6.33 -14.26 -4.92
C ILE A 289 6.95 -15.24 -3.93
N VAL A 290 6.11 -15.91 -3.16
CA VAL A 290 6.49 -16.97 -2.24
C VAL A 290 5.93 -18.30 -2.75
N TRP A 291 6.81 -19.21 -3.18
CA TRP A 291 6.39 -20.56 -3.52
C TRP A 291 6.16 -21.35 -2.23
N SER A 292 4.94 -21.81 -2.01
CA SER A 292 4.66 -22.80 -0.97
C SER A 292 4.73 -24.19 -1.58
N GLN A 293 5.71 -24.98 -1.14
CA GLN A 293 5.94 -26.35 -1.63
C GLN A 293 4.65 -27.17 -1.66
N MET A 294 4.37 -27.86 -2.78
CA MET A 294 3.32 -28.86 -2.83
C MET A 294 3.60 -29.97 -1.81
N LEU A 295 2.61 -30.28 -0.99
CA LEU A 295 2.74 -31.30 0.05
C LEU A 295 2.70 -32.73 -0.52
N PRO A 296 3.36 -33.69 0.16
CA PRO A 296 3.13 -35.10 -0.13
C PRO A 296 1.64 -35.47 0.03
N ARG A 297 1.24 -36.60 -0.57
CA ARG A 297 -0.09 -37.20 -0.35
C ARG A 297 0.04 -38.70 -0.14
N LEU A 298 -0.90 -39.27 0.63
CA LEU A 298 -1.02 -40.73 0.73
C LEU A 298 -1.68 -41.31 -0.53
N LYS A 299 -2.64 -40.58 -1.11
CA LYS A 299 -3.37 -40.99 -2.31
C LYS A 299 -3.30 -39.90 -3.39
N TRP A 300 -3.21 -40.33 -4.64
CA TRP A 300 -3.20 -39.45 -5.82
C TRP A 300 -4.40 -39.77 -6.70
N ARG A 301 -5.06 -38.73 -7.22
CA ARG A 301 -6.32 -38.87 -7.96
C ARG A 301 -6.18 -39.63 -9.28
N TYR A 302 -5.06 -39.44 -9.97
CA TYR A 302 -4.86 -39.89 -11.35
C TYR A 302 -3.82 -41.01 -11.47
N SER A 303 -3.34 -41.55 -10.35
CA SER A 303 -2.35 -42.63 -10.37
C SER A 303 -2.39 -43.44 -9.07
N ASN A 304 -2.29 -44.76 -9.21
CA ASN A 304 -2.10 -45.68 -8.08
C ASN A 304 -0.62 -45.82 -7.69
N ASP A 305 0.32 -45.44 -8.57
CA ASP A 305 1.74 -45.45 -8.26
C ASP A 305 2.12 -44.19 -7.47
N SER A 306 1.87 -44.27 -6.16
CA SER A 306 2.16 -43.16 -5.26
C SER A 306 3.65 -42.86 -5.13
N LYS A 307 4.56 -43.78 -5.50
CA LYS A 307 6.01 -43.52 -5.46
C LYS A 307 6.42 -42.65 -6.65
N ALA A 308 5.96 -43.00 -7.85
CA ALA A 308 6.18 -42.20 -9.05
C ALA A 308 5.57 -40.79 -8.91
N MET A 309 4.39 -40.68 -8.30
CA MET A 309 3.75 -39.38 -8.07
C MET A 309 4.55 -38.46 -7.14
N GLU A 310 5.16 -38.98 -6.08
CA GLU A 310 6.04 -38.20 -5.20
C GLU A 310 7.31 -37.75 -5.92
N ILE A 311 7.88 -38.60 -6.78
CA ILE A 311 9.02 -38.21 -7.62
C ILE A 311 8.63 -37.05 -8.55
N CYS A 312 7.44 -37.12 -9.15
CA CYS A 312 6.92 -36.04 -9.99
C CYS A 312 6.70 -34.75 -9.19
N ARG A 313 6.10 -34.85 -8.00
CA ARG A 313 5.92 -33.72 -7.08
C ARG A 313 7.24 -33.06 -6.72
N TYR A 314 8.25 -33.84 -6.35
CA TYR A 314 9.58 -33.36 -6.01
C TYR A 314 10.24 -32.62 -7.18
N ARG A 315 10.19 -33.21 -8.38
CA ARG A 315 10.73 -32.58 -9.61
C ARG A 315 10.09 -31.23 -9.92
N VAL A 316 8.77 -31.14 -9.80
CA VAL A 316 8.04 -29.87 -10.05
C VAL A 316 8.36 -28.85 -8.97
N ASN A 317 8.32 -29.24 -7.69
CA ASN A 317 8.65 -28.32 -6.59
C ASN A 317 10.05 -27.73 -6.74
N ASN A 318 11.06 -28.57 -7.00
CA ASN A 318 12.44 -28.09 -7.16
C ASN A 318 12.58 -27.12 -8.33
N ALA A 319 11.98 -27.44 -9.49
CA ALA A 319 12.08 -26.58 -10.66
C ALA A 319 11.42 -25.22 -10.43
N VAL A 320 10.23 -25.18 -9.83
CA VAL A 320 9.51 -23.93 -9.55
C VAL A 320 10.20 -23.14 -8.43
N ALA A 321 10.67 -23.82 -7.38
CA ALA A 321 11.42 -23.17 -6.30
C ALA A 321 12.70 -22.50 -6.83
N ASN A 322 13.49 -23.21 -7.63
CA ASN A 322 14.70 -22.64 -8.24
C ASN A 322 14.38 -21.38 -9.07
N TYR A 323 13.37 -21.47 -9.94
CA TYR A 323 12.94 -20.32 -10.74
C TYR A 323 12.52 -19.12 -9.87
N ILE A 324 11.75 -19.35 -8.82
CA ILE A 324 11.29 -18.28 -7.91
C ILE A 324 12.46 -17.66 -7.15
N LEU A 325 13.42 -18.47 -6.69
CA LEU A 325 14.61 -17.98 -5.98
C LEU A 325 15.52 -17.16 -6.91
N GLU A 326 15.76 -17.63 -8.15
CA GLU A 326 16.49 -16.88 -9.18
C GLU A 326 15.80 -15.56 -9.53
N SER A 327 14.47 -15.52 -9.44
CA SER A 327 13.66 -14.31 -9.63
C SER A 327 13.60 -13.40 -8.39
N GLY A 328 14.38 -13.69 -7.34
CA GLY A 328 14.43 -12.89 -6.11
C GLY A 328 13.20 -13.01 -5.20
N GLY A 329 12.42 -14.08 -5.35
CA GLY A 329 11.30 -14.45 -4.49
C GLY A 329 11.72 -15.30 -3.29
N TYR A 330 10.74 -16.00 -2.70
CA TYR A 330 10.93 -16.81 -1.49
C TYR A 330 10.36 -18.22 -1.63
N TYR A 331 10.83 -19.15 -0.80
CA TYR A 331 10.39 -20.55 -0.81
C TYR A 331 10.08 -21.08 0.58
N ILE A 332 8.87 -21.62 0.78
CA ILE A 332 8.46 -22.30 2.02
C ILE A 332 8.41 -23.81 1.78
N ARG A 333 9.16 -24.56 2.59
CA ARG A 333 9.24 -26.03 2.66
C ARG A 333 8.52 -26.56 3.89
N TYR A 334 8.19 -27.84 3.86
CA TYR A 334 7.50 -28.52 4.96
C TYR A 334 8.20 -29.85 5.28
N PRO A 335 9.41 -29.83 5.90
CA PRO A 335 10.13 -31.05 6.22
C PRO A 335 9.38 -31.95 7.21
N ASP A 336 8.57 -31.36 8.09
CA ASP A 336 7.84 -32.06 9.15
C ASP A 336 6.51 -32.67 8.67
N ILE A 337 6.08 -32.39 7.44
CA ILE A 337 4.90 -33.01 6.82
C ILE A 337 5.36 -34.19 5.96
N SER A 338 5.31 -35.39 6.54
CA SER A 338 5.68 -36.64 5.88
C SER A 338 4.44 -37.42 5.39
N ARG A 339 4.65 -38.60 4.80
CA ARG A 339 3.58 -39.51 4.31
C ARG A 339 3.11 -40.49 5.40
N THR A 340 2.81 -39.99 6.59
CA THR A 340 2.28 -40.79 7.69
C THR A 340 0.78 -40.56 7.87
N GLU A 341 0.04 -41.58 8.28
CA GLU A 341 -1.43 -41.52 8.39
C GLU A 341 -1.92 -40.42 9.33
N ASN A 342 -1.21 -40.18 10.44
CA ASN A 342 -1.54 -39.12 11.40
C ASN A 342 -1.47 -37.70 10.82
N MET A 343 -0.79 -37.49 9.69
CA MET A 343 -0.69 -36.18 9.02
C MET A 343 -1.87 -35.87 8.11
N TYR A 344 -2.69 -36.87 7.77
CA TYR A 344 -3.79 -36.73 6.81
C TYR A 344 -5.12 -37.19 7.40
N LYS A 345 -6.21 -36.73 6.79
CA LYS A 345 -7.53 -37.31 6.99
C LYS A 345 -7.58 -38.70 6.35
N SER A 346 -8.65 -39.43 6.62
CA SER A 346 -8.91 -40.76 6.04
C SER A 346 -8.96 -40.77 4.50
N ASP A 347 -9.19 -39.61 3.86
CA ASP A 347 -9.11 -39.46 2.40
C ASP A 347 -7.69 -39.55 1.84
N GLY A 348 -6.66 -39.44 2.69
CA GLY A 348 -5.25 -39.51 2.32
C GLY A 348 -4.74 -38.35 1.46
N VAL A 349 -5.51 -37.27 1.35
CA VAL A 349 -5.22 -36.10 0.50
C VAL A 349 -5.19 -34.83 1.33
N HIS A 350 -6.18 -34.62 2.20
CA HIS A 350 -6.25 -33.43 3.05
C HIS A 350 -5.53 -33.69 4.37
N LEU A 351 -4.91 -32.65 4.92
CA LEU A 351 -4.22 -32.76 6.21
C LEU A 351 -5.20 -33.00 7.35
N SER A 352 -4.75 -33.76 8.35
CA SER A 352 -5.38 -33.87 9.66
C SER A 352 -5.24 -32.56 10.44
N VAL A 353 -5.82 -32.49 11.64
CA VAL A 353 -5.61 -31.36 12.56
C VAL A 353 -4.12 -31.17 12.88
N ILE A 354 -3.37 -32.26 13.08
CA ILE A 354 -1.93 -32.21 13.34
C ILE A 354 -1.19 -31.67 12.12
N GLY A 355 -1.49 -32.20 10.93
CA GLY A 355 -0.87 -31.75 9.68
C GLY A 355 -1.16 -30.27 9.38
N ASN A 356 -2.40 -29.82 9.58
CA ASN A 356 -2.78 -28.42 9.40
C ASN A 356 -2.07 -27.50 10.40
N ASN A 357 -1.93 -27.91 11.65
CA ASN A 357 -1.18 -27.12 12.64
C ASN A 357 0.28 -26.94 12.23
N ILE A 358 0.94 -28.01 11.76
CA ILE A 358 2.30 -27.91 11.21
C ILE A 358 2.31 -26.95 10.02
N PHE A 359 1.42 -27.14 9.04
CA PHE A 359 1.35 -26.29 7.86
C PHE A 359 1.16 -24.81 8.19
N ILE A 360 0.22 -24.48 9.09
CA ILE A 360 -0.05 -23.12 9.56
C ILE A 360 1.17 -22.53 10.25
N ASN A 361 1.76 -23.26 11.20
CA ASN A 361 2.91 -22.78 11.95
C ASN A 361 4.11 -22.54 11.03
N THR A 362 4.31 -23.39 10.02
CA THR A 362 5.37 -23.21 9.01
C THR A 362 5.10 -22.01 8.10
N ILE A 363 3.85 -21.78 7.68
CA ILE A 363 3.48 -20.57 6.92
C ILE A 363 3.72 -19.31 7.75
N GLN A 364 3.27 -19.30 9.00
CA GLN A 364 3.47 -18.19 9.94
C GLN A 364 4.96 -17.88 10.11
N GLY A 365 5.76 -18.90 10.44
CA GLY A 365 7.20 -18.77 10.62
C GLY A 365 7.91 -18.33 9.34
N GLY A 366 7.47 -18.82 8.17
CA GLY A 366 8.03 -18.41 6.87
C GLY A 366 7.75 -16.94 6.55
N ILE A 367 6.51 -16.49 6.73
CA ILE A 367 6.15 -15.08 6.52
C ILE A 367 6.93 -14.19 7.48
N GLU A 368 6.95 -14.52 8.77
CA GLU A 368 7.73 -13.79 9.77
C GLU A 368 9.21 -13.71 9.37
N PHE A 369 9.81 -14.84 9.00
CA PHE A 369 11.21 -14.92 8.61
C PHE A 369 11.52 -13.99 7.44
N PHE A 370 10.72 -14.01 6.37
CA PHE A 370 10.95 -13.16 5.20
C PHE A 370 10.67 -11.68 5.47
N MET A 371 9.73 -11.36 6.36
CA MET A 371 9.42 -9.98 6.73
C MET A 371 10.53 -9.31 7.56
N LEU A 372 11.30 -10.09 8.33
CA LEU A 372 12.42 -9.60 9.15
C LEU A 372 13.71 -9.32 8.35
N LYS A 373 13.60 -9.17 7.01
CA LYS A 373 14.70 -8.81 6.09
C LYS A 373 15.93 -9.72 6.21
N THR A 374 15.69 -11.03 6.29
CA THR A 374 16.75 -12.03 6.30
C THR A 374 17.47 -12.08 4.95
N LYS A 375 18.78 -12.39 4.95
CA LYS A 375 19.53 -12.69 3.71
C LYS A 375 19.13 -14.02 3.07
N CYS A 376 18.46 -14.89 3.82
CA CYS A 376 18.00 -16.18 3.35
C CYS A 376 16.60 -16.07 2.75
N HIS A 377 16.39 -16.75 1.62
CA HIS A 377 15.15 -16.74 0.85
C HIS A 377 14.34 -18.04 0.99
N VAL A 378 14.78 -18.97 1.86
CA VAL A 378 14.18 -20.29 2.04
C VAL A 378 13.83 -20.51 3.51
N PHE A 379 12.61 -20.95 3.79
CA PHE A 379 12.16 -21.30 5.12
C PHE A 379 11.57 -22.72 5.17
N PRO A 380 11.84 -23.54 6.21
CA PRO A 380 12.90 -23.35 7.20
C PRO A 380 14.28 -23.24 6.53
N SER A 381 15.19 -22.45 7.10
CA SER A 381 16.57 -22.38 6.60
C SER A 381 17.26 -23.72 6.83
N THR A 382 18.04 -24.19 5.85
CA THR A 382 18.89 -25.38 6.01
C THR A 382 20.26 -25.07 6.59
N ASP A 383 20.55 -23.79 6.82
CA ASP A 383 21.79 -23.36 7.45
C ASP A 383 21.71 -23.65 8.95
N LYS A 384 22.40 -24.71 9.38
CA LYS A 384 22.82 -24.91 10.77
C LYS A 384 24.07 -24.09 11.04
#